data_AF-A0A7V9UR76-F1
#
_entry.id   AF-A0A7V9UR76-F1
#
_cell.length_a   1.000
_cell.length_b   1.000
_cell.length_c   1.000
_cell.angle_alpha   90.00
_cell.angle_beta   90.00
_cell.angle_gamma   90.00
#
_symmetry.space_group_name_H-M   'P 1'
#
loop_
_entity.id
_entity.type
_entity.pdbx_description
1 polymer ?
#
loop_
_entity_poly.entity_id
_entity_poly.type
_entity_poly.pdbx_seq_one_letter_code
_entity_poly.pdbx_strand_id
1 'polypeptide(L)' 'MMSELAEQQWAVLSERGAEATGLTYTQAAERMRALVREKVSGVSVITDDAARRVTHNVKPRTRQQNPNGAGNKVKR' A
#
# COMPACT_ATOMS: atom_id res chain seq x y z
N MET A 1 -19.42 16.71 20.48
CA MET A 1 -18.41 16.85 19.42
C MET A 1 -17.93 15.46 19.09
N MET A 2 -18.15 14.95 17.87
CA MET A 2 -17.55 13.66 17.49
C MET A 2 -16.05 13.91 17.26
N SER A 3 -15.21 13.04 17.83
CA SER A 3 -13.76 13.13 17.65
C SER A 3 -13.43 12.83 16.18
N GLU A 4 -12.47 13.53 15.60
CA GLU A 4 -11.96 13.32 14.22
C GLU A 4 -11.63 11.84 13.93
N LEU A 5 -11.23 11.09 14.97
CA LEU A 5 -10.96 9.65 14.91
C LEU A 5 -12.20 8.79 14.63
N ALA A 6 -13.40 9.30 14.86
CA ALA A 6 -14.67 8.62 14.58
C ALA A 6 -15.15 8.85 13.13
N GLU A 7 -14.49 9.73 12.38
CA GLU A 7 -14.83 9.98 10.98
C GLU A 7 -14.39 8.81 10.10
N GLN A 8 -15.21 8.48 9.09
CA GLN A 8 -14.94 7.42 8.12
C GLN A 8 -14.00 7.92 7.02
N GLN A 9 -12.79 8.32 7.41
CA GLN A 9 -11.77 8.88 6.51
C GLN A 9 -10.43 8.14 6.60
N TRP A 10 -10.40 6.97 7.25
CA TRP A 10 -9.18 6.20 7.46
C TRP A 10 -9.09 5.01 6.50
N ALA A 11 -7.86 4.75 6.07
CA ALA A 11 -7.49 3.65 5.20
C ALA A 11 -6.34 2.87 5.80
N VAL A 12 -6.25 1.58 5.49
CA VAL A 12 -5.15 0.71 5.87
C VAL A 12 -4.42 0.28 4.61
N LEU A 13 -3.13 0.60 4.55
CA LEU A 13 -2.22 0.12 3.51
C LEU A 13 -1.35 -1.01 4.05
N SER A 14 -0.99 -1.94 3.19
CA SER A 14 0.06 -2.92 3.38
C SER A 14 1.12 -2.80 2.28
N GLU A 15 2.17 -3.60 2.37
CA GLU A 15 3.14 -3.80 1.29
C GLU A 15 2.51 -4.25 -0.05
N ARG A 16 1.28 -4.79 -0.02
CA ARG A 16 0.53 -5.25 -1.21
C ARG A 16 -0.35 -4.18 -1.83
N GLY A 17 -0.62 -3.09 -1.11
CA GLY A 17 -1.47 -1.99 -1.57
C GLY A 17 -2.53 -1.58 -0.54
N ALA A 18 -3.63 -0.99 -1.01
CA ALA A 18 -4.74 -0.59 -0.16
C ALA A 18 -5.61 -1.79 0.22
N GLU A 19 -5.62 -2.11 1.51
CA GLU A 19 -6.36 -3.26 2.07
C GLU A 19 -7.79 -2.87 2.45
N ALA A 20 -8.00 -1.63 2.91
CA ALA A 20 -9.31 -1.09 3.26
C ALA A 20 -9.31 0.45 3.26
N THR A 21 -10.45 1.07 2.98
CA THR A 21 -10.68 2.53 2.92
C THR A 21 -12.03 2.88 3.52
N GLY A 22 -12.26 4.14 3.93
CA GLY A 22 -13.53 4.59 4.50
C GLY A 22 -13.84 4.01 5.88
N LEU A 23 -12.81 3.71 6.66
CA LEU A 23 -12.93 3.19 8.02
C LEU A 23 -12.90 4.33 9.05
N THR A 24 -13.45 4.08 10.23
CA THR A 24 -13.09 4.86 11.41
C THR A 24 -11.68 4.47 11.89
N TYR A 25 -11.05 5.30 12.72
CA TYR A 25 -9.73 4.96 13.27
C TYR A 25 -9.75 3.65 14.07
N THR A 26 -10.83 3.40 14.83
CA THR A 26 -10.99 2.15 15.60
C THR A 26 -11.06 0.93 14.68
N GLN A 27 -11.84 1.00 13.61
CA GLN A 27 -11.93 -0.07 12.61
C GLN A 27 -10.60 -0.27 11.87
N ALA A 28 -9.90 0.82 11.54
CA ALA A 28 -8.57 0.76 10.92
C ALA A 28 -7.54 0.09 11.85
N ALA A 29 -7.57 0.39 13.15
CA ALA A 29 -6.71 -0.24 14.15
C ALA A 29 -7.02 -1.74 14.32
N GLU A 30 -8.30 -2.14 14.30
CA GLU A 30 -8.68 -3.55 14.31
C GLU A 30 -8.20 -4.28 13.05
N ARG A 31 -8.34 -3.65 11.88
CA ARG A 31 -7.86 -4.22 10.61
C ARG A 31 -6.34 -4.36 10.59
N MET A 32 -5.62 -3.36 11.09
CA MET A 32 -4.16 -3.44 11.26
C MET A 32 -3.76 -4.61 12.16
N ARG A 33 -4.44 -4.79 13.31
CA ARG A 33 -4.17 -5.94 14.21
C ARG A 33 -4.43 -7.28 13.54
N ALA A 34 -5.48 -7.39 12.73
CA ALA A 34 -5.77 -8.60 11.95
C ALA A 34 -4.64 -8.90 10.94
N LEU A 35 -4.20 -7.89 10.18
CA LEU A 35 -3.11 -8.04 9.20
C LEU A 35 -1.78 -8.44 9.86
N VAL A 36 -1.49 -7.89 11.04
CA VAL A 36 -0.30 -8.28 11.83
C VAL A 36 -0.40 -9.76 12.25
N ARG A 37 -1.58 -10.25 12.64
CA ARG A 37 -1.80 -11.67 12.95
C ARG A 37 -1.63 -12.57 11.73
N GLU A 38 -1.98 -12.06 10.55
CA GLU A 38 -1.77 -12.72 9.25
C GLU A 38 -0.30 -12.67 8.77
N LYS A 39 0.62 -12.11 9.58
CA LYS A 39 2.05 -11.92 9.25
C LYS A 39 2.29 -11.00 8.04
N VAL A 40 1.37 -10.10 7.76
CA VAL A 40 1.56 -9.05 6.75
C VAL A 40 2.47 -7.97 7.32
N SER A 41 3.50 -7.60 6.58
CA SER A 41 4.47 -6.58 7.00
C SER A 41 4.19 -5.23 6.32
N GLY A 42 4.74 -4.15 6.87
CA GLY A 42 4.55 -2.80 6.30
C GLY A 42 3.12 -2.25 6.38
N VAL A 43 2.35 -2.64 7.40
CA VAL A 43 0.97 -2.16 7.60
C VAL A 43 0.97 -0.74 8.17
N SER A 44 0.24 0.19 7.55
CA SER A 44 0.12 1.58 7.99
C SER A 44 -1.32 2.06 7.90
N VAL A 45 -1.77 2.79 8.94
CA VAL A 45 -3.06 3.48 8.95
C VAL A 45 -2.82 4.91 8.46
N ILE A 46 -3.52 5.31 7.40
CA ILE A 46 -3.44 6.63 6.78
C ILE A 46 -4.83 7.18 6.50
N THR A 47 -4.95 8.42 6.05
CA THR A 47 -6.23 8.97 5.59
C THR A 47 -6.56 8.50 4.17
N ASP A 48 -7.85 8.50 3.81
CA ASP A 48 -8.31 8.14 2.47
C ASP A 48 -7.70 9.03 1.38
N ASP A 49 -7.49 10.32 1.67
CA ASP A 49 -6.83 11.23 0.74
C ASP A 49 -5.37 10.80 0.50
N ALA A 50 -4.65 10.43 1.55
CA ALA A 50 -3.31 9.89 1.43
C ALA A 50 -3.30 8.56 0.65
N ALA A 51 -4.28 7.68 0.88
CA ALA A 51 -4.40 6.41 0.16
C ALA A 51 -4.60 6.62 -1.36
N ARG A 52 -5.43 7.62 -1.73
CA ARG A 52 -5.62 8.01 -3.15
C ARG A 52 -4.32 8.51 -3.77
N ARG A 53 -3.57 9.36 -3.07
CA ARG A 53 -2.27 9.87 -3.53
C ARG A 53 -1.25 8.76 -3.70
N VAL A 54 -1.18 7.82 -2.75
CA VAL A 54 -0.27 6.68 -2.82
C VAL A 54 -0.62 5.83 -4.04
N THR A 55 -1.88 5.44 -4.22
CA THR A 55 -2.32 4.62 -5.36
C THR A 55 -2.03 5.29 -6.72
N HIS A 56 -2.14 6.62 -6.79
CA HIS A 56 -1.80 7.37 -7.99
C HIS A 56 -0.28 7.46 -8.26
N ASN A 57 0.55 7.34 -7.23
CA ASN A 57 2.01 7.48 -7.32
C ASN A 57 2.76 6.15 -7.32
N VAL A 58 2.11 5.04 -6.90
CA VAL A 58 2.61 3.69 -7.18
C VAL A 58 2.33 3.40 -8.65
N LYS A 59 3.21 3.91 -9.54
CA LYS A 59 3.38 3.27 -10.85
C LYS A 59 3.54 1.78 -10.56
N PRO A 60 2.80 0.87 -11.23
CA PRO A 60 3.05 -0.55 -11.07
C PRO A 60 4.54 -0.73 -11.25
N ARG A 61 5.17 -1.39 -10.28
CA ARG A 61 6.57 -1.77 -10.36
C ARG A 61 6.65 -2.83 -11.47
N THR A 62 6.49 -2.40 -12.72
CA THR A 62 6.95 -3.13 -13.88
C THR A 62 8.42 -3.26 -13.63
N ARG A 63 8.82 -4.47 -13.23
CA ARG A 63 10.19 -4.95 -13.20
C ARG A 63 10.94 -4.22 -14.32
N GLN A 64 11.81 -3.27 -13.96
CA GLN A 64 12.70 -2.65 -14.93
C GLN A 64 13.44 -3.80 -15.59
N GLN A 65 13.03 -4.17 -16.80
CA GLN A 65 13.85 -4.97 -17.68
C GLN A 65 15.01 -4.06 -18.02
N ASN A 66 16.15 -4.37 -17.40
CA ASN A 66 17.44 -3.80 -17.67
C ASN A 66 17.69 -3.86 -19.20
N PRO A 67 17.82 -2.73 -19.93
CA PRO A 67 18.07 -2.78 -21.37
C PRO A 67 19.54 -3.11 -21.72
N ASN A 68 20.44 -3.24 -20.74
CA ASN A 68 21.86 -3.51 -20.97
C ASN A 68 22.22 -5.00 -20.92
N GLY A 69 21.67 -5.74 -21.87
CA GLY A 69 21.98 -7.16 -22.11
C GLY A 69 22.41 -7.47 -23.53
N ALA A 70 22.96 -6.51 -24.29
CA ALA A 70 23.57 -6.78 -25.60
C ALA A 70 24.97 -7.41 -25.40
N GLY A 71 24.97 -8.63 -24.85
CA GLY A 71 26.14 -9.49 -24.75
C GLY A 71 26.55 -9.99 -26.14
N ASN A 72 27.65 -9.43 -26.61
CA ASN A 72 28.48 -9.91 -27.73
C ASN A 72 28.65 -11.45 -27.72
N LYS A 73 28.31 -12.14 -28.82
CA LYS A 73 28.74 -13.53 -29.13
C LYS A 73 28.94 -13.76 -30.64
N VAL A 74 30.13 -13.41 -31.12
CA VAL A 74 31.12 -14.25 -31.85
C VAL A 74 30.65 -15.40 -32.78
N LYS A 75 31.11 -15.31 -34.04
CA LYS A 75 31.52 -16.34 -35.05
C LYS A 75 30.65 -17.58 -35.31
N ARG A 76 30.26 -17.76 -36.57
CA ARG A 76 30.71 -18.87 -37.44
C ARG A 76 30.87 -18.39 -38.87
#